data_AF-A0A1B3E3Q3-F1
#
_entry.id   AF-A0A1B3E3Q3-F1
#
_cell.length_a   1.000
_cell.length_b   1.000
_cell.length_c   1.000
_cell.angle_alpha   90.00
_cell.angle_beta   90.00
_cell.angle_gamma   90.00
#
_symmetry.space_group_name_H-M   'P 1'
#
loop_
_entity.id
_entity.type
_entity.pdbx_description
1 polymer ?
#
loop_
_entity_poly.entity_id
_entity_poly.type
_entity_poly.pdbx_seq_one_letter_code
_entity_poly.pdbx_strand_id
1 'polypeptide(L)'
;MSQASLIQSIDALLPQTQCGKCGHPGCKPYAEGIAKGEAINKCPPGGTATIIALADLLKVQPLPLDAPNGPVPPQIAFIREAECIGCTKCIQACPVDAIVGAAKQMHTVITDECTGCELCVAPCPVDCIDILPLAEPAASAQRQHADQFRQRFEFRNARLARDEARRQAEREARAARAAQAQQSTAAPVDAVQAAIERVKAQKAAAPSLSDQQKRLKIEAAMAQVALKKAEDKLEVYGTSDLQALVVELRAANDKAQAALKAALEIPSPQVDEATLKQAKIAAAMSRAQLARSEKAFGESPTDDQQAQLAELRAAVDQAQQRLDTCQGTPTAPVASEGEARLKQAKIALASQRAKLKSAEQRGANEDELTTLRQALSDAEAALHAAEDASGKQPPNLQRIDKRPVDPAVRALKTELAYARADVSKLERQPDIDPAVLAQARDRLAKAERALAELP
;
A
#
# COMPACT_ATOMS: atom_id res chain seq x y z
N MET A 1 35.78 -32.16 15.47
CA MET A 1 34.97 -31.06 14.91
C MET A 1 34.21 -30.40 16.06
N SER A 2 34.14 -29.08 16.12
CA SER A 2 33.19 -28.40 17.01
C SER A 2 31.76 -28.67 16.54
N GLN A 3 30.77 -28.59 17.44
CA GLN A 3 29.37 -28.79 17.06
C GLN A 3 28.94 -27.84 15.93
N ALA A 4 29.39 -26.58 15.97
CA ALA A 4 29.15 -25.60 14.92
C ALA A 4 29.75 -26.02 13.56
N SER A 5 31.00 -26.52 13.55
CA SER A 5 31.64 -27.00 12.30
C SER A 5 30.97 -28.25 11.73
N LEU A 6 30.43 -29.12 12.60
CA LEU A 6 29.69 -30.31 12.17
C LEU A 6 28.36 -29.92 11.52
N ILE A 7 27.60 -29.01 12.14
CA ILE A 7 26.33 -28.49 11.58
C ILE A 7 26.57 -27.89 10.20
N GLN A 8 27.62 -27.09 10.03
CA GLN A 8 27.97 -26.50 8.75
C GLN A 8 28.32 -27.54 7.68
N SER A 9 29.04 -28.60 8.08
CA SER A 9 29.39 -29.70 7.17
C SER A 9 28.17 -30.51 6.74
N ILE A 10 27.24 -30.76 7.67
CA ILE A 10 25.97 -31.44 7.36
C ILE A 10 25.11 -30.57 6.44
N ASP A 11 24.95 -29.28 6.77
CA ASP A 11 24.15 -28.35 5.97
C ASP A 11 24.66 -28.26 4.52
N ALA A 12 25.98 -28.27 4.31
CA ALA A 12 26.58 -28.27 2.98
C ALA A 12 26.27 -29.53 2.14
N LEU A 13 25.89 -30.64 2.76
CA LEU A 13 25.51 -31.88 2.04
C LEU A 13 24.01 -31.95 1.72
N LEU A 14 23.21 -31.06 2.30
CA LEU A 14 21.77 -31.01 2.04
C LEU A 14 21.48 -30.37 0.67
N PRO A 15 20.36 -30.69 0.02
CA PRO A 15 20.03 -30.17 -1.32
C PRO A 15 19.62 -28.68 -1.33
N GLN A 16 19.56 -28.03 -0.16
CA GLN A 16 19.28 -26.60 0.00
C GLN A 16 17.97 -26.11 -0.64
N THR A 17 16.97 -26.98 -0.77
CA THR A 17 15.67 -26.63 -1.36
C THR A 17 14.80 -25.76 -0.47
N GLN A 18 15.02 -25.79 0.86
CA GLN A 18 14.23 -25.09 1.88
C GLN A 18 12.73 -25.44 1.87
N CYS A 19 12.35 -26.63 1.39
CA CYS A 19 10.94 -27.01 1.20
C CYS A 19 10.21 -27.45 2.47
N GLY A 20 10.95 -27.81 3.52
CA GLY A 20 10.41 -28.32 4.78
C GLY A 20 9.65 -29.66 4.73
N LYS A 21 9.77 -30.42 3.62
CA LYS A 21 9.16 -31.75 3.47
C LYS A 21 9.68 -32.80 4.49
N CYS A 22 10.81 -32.53 5.15
CA CYS A 22 11.37 -33.35 6.23
C CYS A 22 10.82 -33.02 7.63
N GLY A 23 9.90 -32.06 7.75
CA GLY A 23 9.34 -31.59 9.03
C GLY A 23 10.12 -30.43 9.68
N HIS A 24 11.24 -30.02 9.11
CA HIS A 24 12.02 -28.85 9.55
C HIS A 24 11.71 -27.62 8.70
N PRO A 25 11.78 -26.39 9.23
CA PRO A 25 11.47 -25.18 8.46
C PRO A 25 12.51 -24.80 7.40
N GLY A 26 13.62 -25.54 7.30
CA GLY A 26 14.68 -25.36 6.31
C GLY A 26 15.78 -26.41 6.46
N CYS A 27 16.80 -26.33 5.61
CA CYS A 27 17.92 -27.28 5.62
C CYS A 27 18.79 -27.16 6.86
N LYS A 28 19.15 -25.94 7.28
CA LYS A 28 19.98 -25.71 8.46
C LYS A 28 19.38 -26.27 9.78
N PRO A 29 18.09 -26.04 10.10
CA PRO A 29 17.46 -26.67 11.26
C PRO A 29 17.52 -28.21 11.24
N TYR A 30 17.37 -28.83 10.06
CA TYR A 30 17.54 -30.27 9.94
C TYR A 30 18.99 -30.70 10.17
N ALA A 31 19.96 -29.92 9.68
CA ALA A 31 21.38 -30.17 9.96
C ALA A 31 21.70 -30.07 11.46
N GLU A 32 21.10 -29.12 12.16
CA GLU A 32 21.18 -29.00 13.63
C GLU A 32 20.57 -30.21 14.35
N GLY A 33 19.43 -30.72 13.86
CA GLY A 33 18.81 -31.94 14.34
C GLY A 33 19.73 -33.16 14.17
N ILE A 34 20.29 -33.35 12.97
CA ILE A 34 21.23 -34.44 12.68
C ILE A 34 22.47 -34.35 13.59
N ALA A 35 23.04 -33.16 13.78
CA ALA A 35 24.18 -32.95 14.67
C ALA A 35 23.86 -33.29 16.15
N LYS A 36 22.57 -33.32 16.53
CA LYS A 36 22.08 -33.74 17.85
C LYS A 36 21.64 -35.21 17.89
N GLY A 37 21.83 -35.97 16.81
CA GLY A 37 21.49 -37.39 16.73
C GLY A 37 20.15 -37.72 16.06
N GLU A 38 19.52 -36.77 15.38
CA GLU A 38 18.34 -37.05 14.56
C GLU A 38 18.69 -37.91 13.33
N ALA A 39 17.72 -38.69 12.84
CA ALA A 39 17.89 -39.57 11.69
C ALA A 39 18.23 -38.80 10.40
N ILE A 40 19.19 -39.33 9.63
CA ILE A 40 19.76 -38.73 8.40
C ILE A 40 18.93 -38.96 7.13
N ASN A 41 17.84 -39.72 7.22
CA ASN A 41 17.08 -40.27 6.11
C ASN A 41 15.73 -39.59 5.87
N LYS A 42 15.51 -38.39 6.40
CA LYS A 42 14.21 -37.72 6.33
C LYS A 42 14.05 -36.73 5.18
N CYS A 43 15.03 -36.60 4.27
CA CYS A 43 15.03 -35.55 3.24
C CYS A 43 14.57 -36.09 1.86
N PRO A 44 13.30 -35.90 1.45
CA PRO A 44 12.82 -36.41 0.17
C PRO A 44 13.55 -35.86 -1.07
N PRO A 45 13.88 -34.55 -1.16
CA PRO A 45 14.63 -34.02 -2.31
C PRO A 45 16.10 -34.45 -2.35
N GLY A 46 16.70 -34.75 -1.19
CA GLY A 46 18.08 -35.22 -1.12
C GLY A 46 18.21 -36.70 -1.49
N GLY A 47 17.18 -37.48 -1.15
CA GLY A 47 17.08 -38.89 -1.49
C GLY A 47 18.29 -39.70 -0.98
N THR A 48 18.54 -40.83 -1.63
CA THR A 48 19.61 -41.75 -1.26
C THR A 48 21.01 -41.12 -1.36
N ALA A 49 21.23 -40.23 -2.33
CA ALA A 49 22.54 -39.58 -2.52
C ALA A 49 22.95 -38.74 -1.31
N THR A 50 22.03 -37.90 -0.80
CA THR A 50 22.27 -37.13 0.43
C THR A 50 22.46 -38.03 1.64
N ILE A 51 21.68 -39.11 1.76
CA ILE A 51 21.81 -40.06 2.87
C ILE A 51 23.20 -40.70 2.91
N ILE A 52 23.71 -41.16 1.76
CA ILE A 52 25.05 -41.76 1.67
C ILE A 52 26.11 -40.74 2.08
N ALA A 53 26.05 -39.51 1.53
CA ALA A 53 27.02 -38.47 1.86
C ALA A 53 27.01 -38.12 3.37
N LEU A 54 25.82 -38.06 3.98
CA LEU A 54 25.67 -37.83 5.42
C LEU A 54 26.18 -39.01 6.26
N ALA A 55 25.89 -40.24 5.84
CA ALA A 55 26.38 -41.46 6.47
C ALA A 55 27.91 -41.51 6.47
N ASP A 56 28.53 -41.16 5.34
CA ASP A 56 29.99 -41.10 5.17
C ASP A 56 30.63 -40.01 6.04
N LEU A 57 29.99 -38.84 6.16
CA LEU A 57 30.45 -37.75 7.01
C LEU A 57 30.38 -38.14 8.50
N LEU A 58 29.28 -38.77 8.91
CA LEU A 58 28.99 -39.10 10.32
C LEU A 58 29.54 -40.46 10.75
N LYS A 59 30.07 -41.25 9.81
CA LYS A 59 30.55 -42.62 10.03
C LYS A 59 29.48 -43.55 10.61
N VAL A 60 28.27 -43.45 10.06
CA VAL A 60 27.12 -44.30 10.40
C VAL A 60 26.67 -45.10 9.18
N GLN A 61 25.87 -46.15 9.40
CA GLN A 61 25.29 -46.91 8.28
C GLN A 61 24.17 -46.12 7.59
N PRO A 62 24.08 -46.17 6.24
CA PRO A 62 23.00 -45.52 5.52
C PRO A 62 21.67 -46.20 5.84
N LEU A 63 20.63 -45.38 6.05
CA LEU A 63 19.26 -45.83 6.30
C LEU A 63 18.42 -45.69 5.03
N PRO A 64 17.35 -46.49 4.84
CA PRO A 64 16.41 -46.27 3.76
C PRO A 64 15.71 -44.92 3.93
N LEU A 65 15.36 -44.24 2.84
CA LEU A 65 14.66 -42.95 2.88
C LEU A 65 13.33 -43.08 3.66
N ASP A 66 13.19 -42.31 4.73
CA ASP A 66 11.97 -42.16 5.52
C ASP A 66 11.19 -40.94 4.99
N ALA A 67 10.43 -41.17 3.92
CA ALA A 67 9.56 -40.19 3.30
C ALA A 67 8.25 -40.86 2.88
N PRO A 68 7.10 -40.55 3.50
CA PRO A 68 5.83 -41.23 3.21
C PRO A 68 5.37 -41.05 1.76
N ASN A 69 5.78 -39.95 1.12
CA ASN A 69 5.47 -39.65 -0.28
C ASN A 69 6.62 -39.99 -1.25
N GLY A 70 7.63 -40.72 -0.78
CA GLY A 70 8.79 -41.11 -1.57
C GLY A 70 9.77 -39.98 -1.88
N PRO A 71 10.79 -40.24 -2.72
CA PRO A 71 11.76 -39.24 -3.15
C PRO A 71 11.11 -38.17 -4.03
N VAL A 72 11.59 -36.93 -3.93
CA VAL A 72 11.13 -35.82 -4.77
C VAL A 72 12.18 -35.57 -5.84
N PRO A 73 11.85 -35.73 -7.14
CA PRO A 73 12.81 -35.48 -8.21
C PRO A 73 13.14 -33.98 -8.33
N PRO A 74 14.28 -33.63 -8.93
CA PRO A 74 14.59 -32.26 -9.31
C PRO A 74 13.50 -31.68 -10.21
N GLN A 75 13.06 -30.46 -9.88
CA GLN A 75 11.87 -29.85 -10.46
C GLN A 75 11.95 -28.32 -10.31
N ILE A 76 11.11 -27.62 -11.05
CA ILE A 76 11.01 -26.15 -11.04
C ILE A 76 9.56 -25.71 -11.03
N ALA A 77 9.31 -24.52 -10.50
CA ALA A 77 8.01 -23.87 -10.66
C ALA A 77 7.91 -23.22 -12.05
N PHE A 78 6.73 -23.28 -12.65
CA PHE A 78 6.38 -22.62 -13.90
C PHE A 78 5.11 -21.81 -13.70
N ILE A 79 5.15 -20.51 -14.00
CA ILE A 79 3.99 -19.64 -13.85
C ILE A 79 3.33 -19.48 -15.22
N ARG A 80 2.05 -19.84 -15.33
CA ARG A 80 1.23 -19.54 -16.51
C ARG A 80 0.91 -18.05 -16.53
N GLU A 81 1.75 -17.29 -17.23
CA GLU A 81 1.74 -15.82 -17.21
C GLU A 81 0.37 -15.23 -17.60
N ALA A 82 -0.34 -15.86 -18.53
CA ALA A 82 -1.67 -15.44 -19.00
C ALA A 82 -2.74 -15.46 -17.90
N GLU A 83 -2.57 -16.30 -16.88
CA GLU A 83 -3.50 -16.43 -15.74
C GLU A 83 -3.05 -15.60 -14.52
N CYS A 84 -1.79 -15.14 -14.52
CA CYS A 84 -1.21 -14.42 -13.40
C CYS A 84 -1.83 -13.03 -13.24
N ILE A 85 -2.44 -12.77 -12.07
CA ILE A 85 -3.06 -11.48 -11.75
C ILE A 85 -2.12 -10.47 -11.07
N GLY A 86 -0.85 -10.82 -10.88
CA GLY A 86 0.10 -9.90 -10.26
C GLY A 86 -0.09 -9.67 -8.75
N CYS A 87 -0.54 -10.68 -7.99
CA CYS A 87 -0.86 -10.52 -6.55
C CYS A 87 0.35 -10.48 -5.60
N THR A 88 1.55 -10.86 -6.06
CA THR A 88 2.84 -10.89 -5.32
C THR A 88 2.95 -11.90 -4.16
N LYS A 89 1.94 -12.72 -3.88
CA LYS A 89 1.98 -13.73 -2.80
C LYS A 89 3.06 -14.80 -3.04
N CYS A 90 3.27 -15.20 -4.30
CA CYS A 90 4.31 -16.17 -4.67
C CYS A 90 5.73 -15.63 -4.40
N ILE A 91 6.01 -14.35 -4.70
CA ILE A 91 7.28 -13.68 -4.36
C ILE A 91 7.52 -13.76 -2.84
N GLN A 92 6.49 -13.45 -2.05
CA GLN A 92 6.58 -13.49 -0.59
C GLN A 92 6.78 -14.91 -0.04
N ALA A 93 6.43 -15.95 -0.78
CA ALA A 93 6.64 -17.34 -0.36
C ALA A 93 7.96 -17.95 -0.84
N CYS A 94 8.55 -17.43 -1.92
CA CYS A 94 9.75 -18.02 -2.54
C CYS A 94 11.00 -17.87 -1.66
N PRO A 95 11.57 -18.93 -1.06
CA PRO A 95 12.65 -18.83 -0.09
C PRO A 95 13.97 -18.30 -0.68
N VAL A 96 14.12 -18.35 -2.00
CA VAL A 96 15.37 -17.97 -2.70
C VAL A 96 15.17 -16.79 -3.64
N ASP A 97 14.05 -16.07 -3.56
CA ASP A 97 13.73 -14.93 -4.43
C ASP A 97 13.83 -15.25 -5.95
N ALA A 98 13.51 -16.48 -6.37
CA ALA A 98 13.58 -16.92 -7.77
C ALA A 98 12.39 -16.47 -8.64
N ILE A 99 11.40 -15.78 -8.05
CA ILE A 99 10.22 -15.29 -8.77
C ILE A 99 10.38 -13.79 -8.96
N VAL A 100 10.28 -13.34 -10.21
CA VAL A 100 10.34 -11.93 -10.58
C VAL A 100 8.98 -11.43 -11.05
N GLY A 101 8.72 -10.14 -10.84
CA GLY A 101 7.49 -9.47 -11.19
C GLY A 101 7.18 -8.32 -10.22
N ALA A 102 6.01 -7.72 -10.38
CA ALA A 102 5.59 -6.60 -9.55
C ALA A 102 4.08 -6.65 -9.31
N ALA A 103 3.60 -5.82 -8.36
CA ALA A 103 2.18 -5.70 -8.11
C ALA A 103 1.43 -5.30 -9.39
N LYS A 104 0.38 -6.07 -9.72
CA LYS A 104 -0.44 -5.91 -10.95
C LYS A 104 0.32 -6.15 -12.27
N GLN A 105 1.49 -6.79 -12.22
CA GLN A 105 2.25 -7.25 -13.38
C GLN A 105 2.38 -8.78 -13.35
N MET A 106 2.54 -9.40 -14.51
CA MET A 106 2.75 -10.85 -14.58
C MET A 106 4.06 -11.24 -13.87
N HIS A 107 4.03 -12.41 -13.24
CA HIS A 107 5.19 -12.98 -12.56
C HIS A 107 5.75 -14.10 -13.40
N THR A 108 7.08 -14.28 -13.34
CA THR A 108 7.76 -15.41 -13.99
C THR A 108 8.86 -15.95 -13.07
N VAL A 109 9.37 -17.14 -13.37
CA VAL A 109 10.36 -17.85 -12.56
C VAL A 109 11.71 -17.81 -13.27
N ILE A 110 12.75 -17.40 -12.56
CA ILE A 110 14.13 -17.58 -13.01
C ILE A 110 14.48 -19.05 -12.72
N THR A 111 14.47 -19.87 -13.76
CA THR A 111 14.62 -21.33 -13.67
C THR A 111 15.89 -21.74 -12.94
N ASP A 112 16.99 -21.06 -13.22
CA ASP A 112 18.31 -21.38 -12.68
C ASP A 112 18.44 -21.08 -11.18
N GLU A 113 17.55 -20.22 -10.66
CA GLU A 113 17.50 -19.85 -9.24
C GLU A 113 16.41 -20.63 -8.49
N CYS A 114 15.52 -21.33 -9.20
CA CYS A 114 14.41 -22.06 -8.62
C CYS A 114 14.87 -23.39 -7.99
N THR A 115 14.55 -23.60 -6.72
CA THR A 115 14.86 -24.85 -6.00
C THR A 115 13.82 -25.96 -6.19
N GLY A 116 12.67 -25.68 -6.82
CA GLY A 116 11.57 -26.63 -6.90
C GLY A 116 10.89 -26.93 -5.55
N CYS A 117 10.97 -26.00 -4.59
CA CYS A 117 10.43 -26.20 -3.24
C CYS A 117 8.90 -26.19 -3.12
N GLU A 118 8.19 -25.76 -4.17
CA GLU A 118 6.72 -25.71 -4.27
C GLU A 118 6.00 -24.78 -3.28
N LEU A 119 6.73 -24.07 -2.40
CA LEU A 119 6.14 -23.16 -1.41
C LEU A 119 5.30 -22.03 -2.02
N CYS A 120 5.49 -21.73 -3.31
CA CYS A 120 4.75 -20.71 -4.03
C CYS A 120 3.37 -21.15 -4.55
N VAL A 121 3.10 -22.47 -4.61
CA VAL A 121 1.86 -23.02 -5.19
C VAL A 121 0.66 -22.65 -4.33
N ALA A 122 0.64 -23.06 -3.06
CA ALA A 122 -0.51 -22.85 -2.17
C ALA A 122 -0.89 -21.35 -1.95
N PRO A 123 0.06 -20.40 -1.87
CA PRO A 123 -0.28 -18.98 -1.76
C PRO A 123 -0.89 -18.35 -3.02
N CYS A 124 -0.83 -19.00 -4.19
CA CYS A 124 -1.33 -18.47 -5.45
C CYS A 124 -2.88 -18.50 -5.49
N PRO A 125 -3.58 -17.34 -5.51
CA PRO A 125 -5.04 -17.31 -5.41
C PRO A 125 -5.77 -17.69 -6.70
N VAL A 126 -5.04 -17.80 -7.81
CA VAL A 126 -5.58 -18.16 -9.14
C VAL A 126 -4.99 -19.47 -9.66
N ASP A 127 -4.22 -20.17 -8.83
CA ASP A 127 -3.67 -21.50 -9.13
C ASP A 127 -2.90 -21.60 -10.47
N CYS A 128 -2.18 -20.52 -10.82
CA CYS A 128 -1.45 -20.41 -12.09
C CYS A 128 -0.01 -20.97 -12.05
N ILE A 129 0.34 -21.81 -11.08
CA ILE A 129 1.73 -22.29 -10.88
C ILE A 129 1.78 -23.81 -10.98
N ASP A 130 2.49 -24.31 -11.97
CA ASP A 130 2.77 -25.72 -12.17
C ASP A 130 4.16 -26.08 -11.62
N ILE A 131 4.33 -27.35 -11.23
CA ILE A 131 5.63 -27.91 -10.87
C ILE A 131 6.05 -28.85 -12.00
N LEU A 132 7.13 -28.50 -12.68
CA LEU A 132 7.64 -29.24 -13.82
C LEU A 132 8.89 -30.02 -13.42
N PRO A 133 8.92 -31.35 -13.64
CA PRO A 133 10.12 -32.14 -13.39
C PRO A 133 11.22 -31.75 -14.38
N LEU A 134 12.47 -31.77 -13.93
CA LEU A 134 13.63 -31.58 -14.79
C LEU A 134 14.07 -32.91 -15.38
N ALA A 135 14.31 -32.91 -16.69
CA ALA A 135 15.03 -34.01 -17.33
C ALA A 135 16.52 -33.96 -16.97
N GLU A 136 17.20 -35.12 -17.00
CA GLU A 136 18.66 -35.14 -17.08
C GLU A 136 19.06 -34.53 -18.45
N PRO A 137 19.96 -33.52 -18.54
CA PRO A 137 21.02 -33.11 -17.60
C PRO A 137 20.69 -31.94 -16.66
N ALA A 138 19.55 -31.27 -16.82
CA ALA A 138 19.18 -30.10 -16.02
C ALA A 138 19.01 -30.44 -14.53
N ALA A 139 18.47 -31.63 -14.23
CA ALA A 139 18.38 -32.18 -12.89
C ALA A 139 19.75 -32.29 -12.19
N SER A 140 20.79 -32.71 -12.92
CA SER A 140 22.15 -32.78 -12.41
C SER A 140 22.77 -31.40 -12.17
N ALA A 141 22.56 -30.45 -13.08
CA ALA A 141 23.01 -29.07 -12.89
C ALA A 141 22.36 -28.42 -11.66
N GLN A 142 21.05 -28.60 -11.46
CA GLN A 142 20.34 -28.06 -10.30
C GLN A 142 20.91 -28.60 -8.98
N ARG A 143 21.30 -29.88 -8.91
CA ARG A 143 21.94 -30.47 -7.72
C ARG A 143 23.28 -29.80 -7.38
N GLN A 144 24.04 -29.37 -8.38
CA GLN A 144 25.32 -28.69 -8.19
C GLN A 144 25.15 -27.25 -7.68
N HIS A 145 23.96 -26.65 -7.81
CA HIS A 145 23.66 -25.29 -7.37
C HIS A 145 23.22 -25.19 -5.89
N ALA A 146 23.33 -26.26 -5.10
CA ALA A 146 22.92 -26.25 -3.68
C ALA A 146 23.53 -25.09 -2.88
N ASP A 147 24.83 -24.80 -3.08
CA ASP A 147 25.50 -23.67 -2.42
C ASP A 147 24.93 -22.32 -2.84
N GLN A 148 24.59 -22.14 -4.12
CA GLN A 148 23.95 -20.91 -4.63
C GLN A 148 22.57 -20.73 -3.99
N PHE A 149 21.78 -21.80 -3.90
CA PHE A 149 20.46 -21.75 -3.27
C PHE A 149 20.54 -21.38 -1.78
N ARG A 150 21.53 -21.92 -1.06
CA ARG A 150 21.80 -21.52 0.34
C ARG A 150 22.12 -20.04 0.45
N GLN A 151 23.07 -19.54 -0.36
CA GLN A 151 23.45 -18.13 -0.35
C GLN A 151 22.25 -17.22 -0.60
N ARG A 152 21.41 -17.54 -1.59
CA ARG A 152 20.20 -16.76 -1.89
C ARG A 152 19.19 -16.76 -0.74
N PHE A 153 18.97 -17.91 -0.12
CA PHE A 153 18.12 -18.03 1.07
C PHE A 153 18.64 -17.15 2.22
N GLU A 154 19.95 -17.20 2.48
CA GLU A 154 20.59 -16.36 3.50
C GLU A 154 20.48 -14.87 3.18
N PHE A 155 20.71 -14.46 1.93
CA PHE A 155 20.56 -13.07 1.50
C PHE A 155 19.12 -12.56 1.69
N ARG A 156 18.12 -13.39 1.33
CA ARG A 156 16.72 -13.06 1.55
C ARG A 156 16.40 -12.91 3.03
N ASN A 157 16.81 -13.86 3.87
CA ASN A 157 16.56 -13.79 5.31
C ASN A 157 17.23 -12.57 5.95
N ALA A 158 18.46 -12.26 5.55
CA ALA A 158 19.15 -11.05 5.99
C ALA A 158 18.40 -9.77 5.56
N ARG A 159 17.85 -9.74 4.34
CA ARG A 159 17.01 -8.63 3.85
C ARG A 159 15.73 -8.49 4.68
N LEU A 160 15.00 -9.58 4.92
CA LEU A 160 13.77 -9.58 5.71
C LEU A 160 14.03 -9.14 7.16
N ALA A 161 15.10 -9.62 7.79
CA ALA A 161 15.49 -9.22 9.14
C ALA A 161 15.80 -7.72 9.24
N ARG A 162 16.49 -7.13 8.24
CA ARG A 162 16.74 -5.68 8.18
C ARG A 162 15.44 -4.89 8.05
N ASP A 163 14.52 -5.33 7.19
CA ASP A 163 13.23 -4.67 6.99
C ASP A 163 12.35 -4.74 8.25
N GLU A 164 12.34 -5.88 8.95
CA GLU A 164 11.63 -6.05 10.22
C GLU A 164 12.20 -5.17 11.32
N ALA A 165 13.53 -5.17 11.51
CA ALA A 165 14.21 -4.32 12.48
C ALA A 165 13.91 -2.83 12.24
N ARG A 166 13.90 -2.38 10.97
CA ARG A 166 13.50 -1.02 10.61
C ARG A 166 12.07 -0.72 11.06
N ARG A 167 11.11 -1.59 10.74
CA ARG A 167 9.70 -1.41 11.12
C ARG A 167 9.51 -1.41 12.63
N GLN A 168 10.24 -2.25 13.36
CA GLN A 168 10.20 -2.29 14.81
C GLN A 168 10.75 -0.99 15.42
N ALA A 169 11.92 -0.53 14.98
CA ALA A 169 12.50 0.73 15.42
C ALA A 169 11.56 1.92 15.15
N GLU A 170 10.88 1.95 14.00
CA GLU A 170 9.86 2.98 13.71
C GLU A 170 8.68 2.93 14.68
N ARG A 171 8.20 1.73 15.06
CA ARG A 171 7.10 1.57 16.03
C ARG A 171 7.53 1.99 17.43
N GLU A 172 8.72 1.57 17.87
CA GLU A 172 9.30 1.94 19.15
C GLU A 172 9.53 3.46 19.23
N ALA A 173 10.02 4.09 18.16
CA ALA A 173 10.16 5.54 18.11
C ALA A 173 8.80 6.26 18.20
N ARG A 174 7.75 5.75 17.54
CA ARG A 174 6.39 6.29 17.68
C ARG A 174 5.83 6.12 19.09
N ALA A 175 6.04 4.96 19.71
CA ALA A 175 5.63 4.67 21.07
C ALA A 175 6.36 5.56 22.08
N ALA A 176 7.68 5.73 21.93
CA ALA A 176 8.49 6.63 22.77
C ALA A 176 8.04 8.09 22.66
N ARG A 177 7.73 8.57 21.45
CA ARG A 177 7.16 9.92 21.25
C ARG A 177 5.79 10.07 21.93
N ALA A 178 4.95 9.04 21.88
CA ALA A 178 3.65 9.05 22.55
C ALA A 178 3.80 9.03 24.09
N ALA A 179 4.72 8.22 24.63
CA ALA A 179 5.01 8.15 26.05
C ALA A 179 5.61 9.46 26.60
N GLN A 180 6.52 10.08 25.85
CA GLN A 180 7.06 11.41 26.18
C GLN A 180 5.96 12.48 26.21
N ALA A 181 5.03 12.45 25.25
CA ALA A 181 3.88 13.36 25.21
C ALA A 181 2.93 13.16 26.41
N GLN A 182 2.78 11.92 26.90
CA GLN A 182 1.97 11.61 28.08
C GLN A 182 2.67 11.98 29.40
N GLN A 183 3.98 11.77 29.52
CA GLN A 183 4.74 12.21 30.70
C GLN A 183 4.78 13.73 30.85
N SER A 184 4.75 14.49 29.75
CA SER A 184 4.58 15.94 29.80
C SER A 184 3.21 16.42 30.31
N THR A 185 2.22 15.53 30.48
CA THR A 185 0.90 15.86 31.05
C THR A 185 0.75 15.53 32.54
N ALA A 186 1.77 14.96 33.18
CA ALA A 186 1.74 14.53 34.60
C ALA A 186 2.68 15.33 35.53
N ALA A 187 3.27 16.43 35.08
CA ALA A 187 4.08 17.31 35.93
C ALA A 187 3.17 18.23 36.79
N PRO A 188 3.56 18.59 38.03
CA PRO A 188 2.80 19.54 38.84
C PRO A 188 2.63 20.86 38.07
N VAL A 189 1.44 21.47 38.20
CA VAL A 189 0.92 22.64 37.47
C VAL A 189 1.94 23.78 37.26
N ASP A 190 2.92 23.91 38.14
CA ASP A 190 3.97 24.93 38.10
C ASP A 190 5.04 24.69 36.99
N ALA A 191 5.40 23.43 36.73
CA ALA A 191 6.37 23.07 35.71
C ALA A 191 5.79 23.15 34.28
N VAL A 192 4.47 22.93 34.15
CA VAL A 192 3.74 23.08 32.88
C VAL A 192 3.65 24.56 32.49
N GLN A 193 3.42 25.45 33.45
CA GLN A 193 3.42 26.90 33.22
C GLN A 193 4.83 27.39 32.80
N ALA A 194 5.88 26.95 33.49
CA ALA A 194 7.27 27.28 33.14
C ALA A 194 7.72 26.68 31.79
N ALA A 195 7.20 25.51 31.40
CA ALA A 195 7.44 24.91 30.09
C ALA A 195 6.66 25.64 28.98
N ILE A 196 5.42 26.06 29.25
CA ILE A 196 4.62 26.90 28.35
C ILE A 196 5.30 28.26 28.17
N GLU A 197 5.88 28.86 29.21
CA GLU A 197 6.64 30.10 29.13
C GLU A 197 7.96 29.95 28.38
N ARG A 198 8.68 28.83 28.55
CA ARG A 198 9.86 28.52 27.73
C ARG A 198 9.53 28.25 26.27
N VAL A 199 8.43 27.55 25.98
CA VAL A 199 7.96 27.31 24.61
C VAL A 199 7.40 28.58 23.98
N LYS A 200 6.74 29.45 24.75
CA LYS A 200 6.35 30.80 24.33
C LYS A 200 7.56 31.68 24.08
N ALA A 201 8.60 31.62 24.91
CA ALA A 201 9.86 32.34 24.72
C ALA A 201 10.65 31.81 23.51
N GLN A 202 10.69 30.49 23.29
CA GLN A 202 11.32 29.87 22.12
C GLN A 202 10.55 30.12 20.82
N LYS A 203 9.20 30.15 20.87
CA LYS A 203 8.36 30.56 19.73
C LYS A 203 8.36 32.07 19.50
N ALA A 204 8.62 32.88 20.53
CA ALA A 204 8.84 34.32 20.42
C ALA A 204 10.25 34.66 19.88
N ALA A 205 11.22 33.75 20.02
CA ALA A 205 12.59 33.93 19.53
C ALA A 205 12.81 33.43 18.08
N ALA A 206 11.89 32.66 17.50
CA ALA A 206 11.96 32.26 16.11
C ALA A 206 11.23 33.30 15.23
N PRO A 207 11.88 33.92 14.23
CA PRO A 207 11.20 34.86 13.35
C PRO A 207 10.05 34.14 12.62
N SER A 208 8.82 34.64 12.81
CA SER A 208 7.64 34.12 12.14
C SER A 208 7.76 34.40 10.65
N LEU A 209 7.80 33.33 9.85
CA LEU A 209 7.88 33.46 8.40
C LEU A 209 6.55 33.99 7.86
N SER A 210 6.60 34.99 6.97
CA SER A 210 5.44 35.42 6.19
C SER A 210 4.93 34.28 5.32
N ASP A 211 3.68 34.36 4.86
CA ASP A 211 3.12 33.33 3.97
C ASP A 211 3.89 33.25 2.63
N GLN A 212 4.48 34.35 2.18
CA GLN A 212 5.40 34.37 1.05
C GLN A 212 6.70 33.59 1.37
N GLN A 213 7.31 33.83 2.52
CA GLN A 213 8.50 33.09 2.97
C GLN A 213 8.21 31.59 3.16
N LYS A 214 7.03 31.22 3.66
CA LYS A 214 6.59 29.81 3.76
C LYS A 214 6.45 29.15 2.39
N ARG A 215 5.85 29.83 1.42
CA ARG A 215 5.70 29.34 0.04
C ARG A 215 7.06 29.11 -0.62
N LEU A 216 7.95 30.10 -0.53
CA LEU A 216 9.30 30.00 -1.08
C LEU A 216 10.12 28.90 -0.40
N LYS A 217 9.88 28.64 0.89
CA LYS A 217 10.52 27.54 1.63
C LYS A 217 10.07 26.17 1.13
N ILE A 218 8.79 26.02 0.82
CA ILE A 218 8.24 24.79 0.24
C ILE A 218 8.79 24.59 -1.18
N GLU A 219 8.82 25.64 -1.99
CA GLU A 219 9.33 25.61 -3.36
C GLU A 219 10.82 25.21 -3.41
N ALA A 220 11.66 25.82 -2.57
CA ALA A 220 13.07 25.45 -2.45
C ALA A 220 13.26 23.99 -2.02
N ALA A 221 12.46 23.50 -1.07
CA ALA A 221 12.51 22.11 -0.63
C ALA A 221 12.08 21.13 -1.74
N MET A 222 11.04 21.46 -2.50
CA MET A 222 10.59 20.64 -3.62
C MET A 222 11.63 20.59 -4.75
N ALA A 223 12.24 21.73 -5.09
CA ALA A 223 13.28 21.79 -6.11
C ALA A 223 14.53 20.98 -5.72
N GLN A 224 14.93 21.04 -4.44
CA GLN A 224 16.04 20.23 -3.91
C GLN A 224 15.75 18.72 -3.99
N VAL A 225 14.54 18.30 -3.63
CA VAL A 225 14.14 16.89 -3.72
C VAL A 225 14.05 16.41 -5.17
N ALA A 226 13.58 17.26 -6.09
CA ALA A 226 13.51 16.94 -7.51
C ALA A 226 14.92 16.75 -8.11
N LEU A 227 15.85 17.65 -7.79
CA LEU A 227 17.27 17.54 -8.18
C LEU A 227 17.88 16.24 -7.67
N LYS A 228 17.76 15.96 -6.36
CA LYS A 228 18.33 14.75 -5.76
C LYS A 228 17.81 13.47 -6.42
N LYS A 229 16.50 13.39 -6.69
CA LYS A 229 15.92 12.23 -7.39
C LYS A 229 16.44 12.07 -8.82
N ALA A 230 16.75 13.15 -9.52
CA ALA A 230 17.32 13.09 -10.86
C ALA A 230 18.79 12.68 -10.83
N GLU A 231 19.56 13.16 -9.84
CA GLU A 231 20.94 12.74 -9.59
C GLU A 231 21.01 11.23 -9.28
N ASP A 232 20.16 10.72 -8.39
CA ASP A 232 20.07 9.30 -8.05
C ASP A 232 19.75 8.44 -9.31
N LYS A 233 18.86 8.93 -10.19
CA LYS A 233 18.55 8.24 -11.45
C LYS A 233 19.70 8.29 -12.44
N LEU A 234 20.40 9.42 -12.52
CA LEU A 234 21.55 9.55 -13.40
C LEU A 234 22.69 8.61 -12.98
N GLU A 235 22.91 8.43 -11.68
CA GLU A 235 23.89 7.48 -11.14
C GLU A 235 23.57 6.04 -11.55
N VAL A 236 22.29 5.67 -11.58
CA VAL A 236 21.85 4.30 -11.92
C VAL A 236 21.84 4.05 -13.43
N TYR A 237 21.36 5.00 -14.23
CA TYR A 237 21.07 4.77 -15.65
C TYR A 237 22.03 5.47 -16.63
N GLY A 238 22.77 6.49 -16.19
CA GLY A 238 23.87 7.09 -16.95
C GLY A 238 23.52 7.75 -18.30
N THR A 239 22.26 8.04 -18.60
CA THR A 239 21.85 8.52 -19.94
C THR A 239 22.12 10.02 -20.14
N SER A 240 22.36 10.44 -21.38
CA SER A 240 22.55 11.84 -21.77
C SER A 240 21.33 12.72 -21.45
N ASP A 241 20.13 12.16 -21.57
CA ASP A 241 18.88 12.87 -21.26
C ASP A 241 18.76 13.15 -19.75
N LEU A 242 19.21 12.20 -18.91
CA LEU A 242 19.26 12.40 -17.46
C LEU A 242 20.34 13.42 -17.08
N GLN A 243 21.46 13.46 -17.79
CA GLN A 243 22.47 14.51 -17.59
C GLN A 243 21.90 15.89 -17.90
N ALA A 244 21.19 16.05 -19.01
CA ALA A 244 20.52 17.30 -19.37
C ALA A 244 19.47 17.71 -18.31
N LEU A 245 18.67 16.75 -17.85
CA LEU A 245 17.64 16.97 -16.82
C LEU A 245 18.25 17.40 -15.47
N VAL A 246 19.38 16.80 -15.06
CA VAL A 246 20.08 17.18 -13.82
C VAL A 246 20.60 18.62 -13.90
N VAL A 247 21.13 19.04 -15.06
CA VAL A 247 21.59 20.42 -15.27
C VAL A 247 20.43 21.41 -15.12
N GLU A 248 19.27 21.11 -15.72
CA GLU A 248 18.08 21.96 -15.62
C GLU A 248 17.54 22.04 -14.19
N LEU A 249 17.42 20.91 -13.50
CA LEU A 249 16.94 20.85 -12.13
C LEU A 249 17.89 21.50 -11.13
N ARG A 250 19.20 21.49 -11.41
CA ARG A 250 20.19 22.18 -10.59
C ARG A 250 20.01 23.69 -10.69
N ALA A 251 19.86 24.23 -11.90
CA ALA A 251 19.55 25.64 -12.11
C ALA A 251 18.22 26.04 -11.45
N ALA A 252 17.20 25.18 -11.50
CA ALA A 252 15.92 25.42 -10.84
C ALA A 252 16.02 25.42 -9.31
N ASN A 253 16.79 24.49 -8.73
CA ASN A 253 17.07 24.47 -7.29
C ASN A 253 17.81 25.72 -6.84
N ASP A 254 18.85 26.13 -7.56
CA ASP A 254 19.66 27.29 -7.21
C ASP A 254 18.82 28.58 -7.25
N LYS A 255 17.94 28.70 -8.25
CA LYS A 255 16.96 29.80 -8.36
C LYS A 255 15.98 29.82 -7.19
N ALA A 256 15.41 28.68 -6.82
CA ALA A 256 14.46 28.58 -5.71
C ALA A 256 15.11 28.87 -4.34
N GLN A 257 16.35 28.41 -4.13
CA GLN A 257 17.12 28.71 -2.93
C GLN A 257 17.50 30.20 -2.85
N ALA A 258 17.90 30.81 -3.96
CA ALA A 258 18.19 32.25 -4.03
C ALA A 258 16.93 33.09 -3.71
N ALA A 259 15.77 32.71 -4.23
CA ALA A 259 14.50 33.38 -3.95
C ALA A 259 14.09 33.28 -2.47
N LEU A 260 14.25 32.10 -1.86
CA LEU A 260 14.01 31.94 -0.42
C LEU A 260 14.96 32.80 0.40
N LYS A 261 16.25 32.80 0.07
CA LYS A 261 17.27 33.60 0.78
C LYS A 261 16.94 35.08 0.72
N ALA A 262 16.65 35.61 -0.47
CA ALA A 262 16.27 37.01 -0.65
C ALA A 262 15.00 37.37 0.14
N ALA A 263 14.01 36.47 0.20
CA ALA A 263 12.79 36.71 0.96
C ALA A 263 13.00 36.68 2.48
N LEU A 264 13.96 35.89 2.99
CA LEU A 264 14.32 35.85 4.41
C LEU A 264 15.09 37.09 4.87
N GLU A 265 15.70 37.83 3.93
CA GLU A 265 16.43 39.08 4.20
C GLU A 265 15.50 40.31 4.31
N ILE A 266 14.22 40.19 3.91
CA ILE A 266 13.20 41.26 4.02
C ILE A 266 12.44 41.13 5.36
N PRO A 267 12.43 42.16 6.23
CA PRO A 267 11.66 42.14 7.49
C PRO A 267 10.15 42.02 7.22
N SER A 268 9.49 41.02 7.82
CA SER A 268 8.03 40.84 7.70
C SER A 268 7.25 41.91 8.48
N PRO A 269 6.14 42.45 7.94
CA PRO A 269 5.26 43.37 8.68
C PRO A 269 4.55 42.64 9.83
N GLN A 270 4.58 43.25 11.02
CA GLN A 270 4.08 42.68 12.27
C GLN A 270 2.55 42.83 12.40
N VAL A 271 1.80 41.87 11.87
CA VAL A 271 0.47 41.55 12.44
C VAL A 271 0.76 40.60 13.61
N ASP A 272 0.29 40.93 14.82
CA ASP A 272 0.49 40.08 16.00
C ASP A 272 -0.22 38.74 15.78
N GLU A 273 0.53 37.74 15.28
CA GLU A 273 0.05 36.40 14.93
C GLU A 273 -0.65 35.72 16.12
N ALA A 274 -0.35 36.13 17.35
CA ALA A 274 -1.03 35.66 18.55
C ALA A 274 -2.50 36.12 18.57
N THR A 275 -2.77 37.40 18.26
CA THR A 275 -4.14 37.94 18.21
C THR A 275 -4.97 37.28 17.10
N LEU A 276 -4.37 37.05 15.92
CA LEU A 276 -5.02 36.36 14.82
C LEU A 276 -5.33 34.90 15.16
N LYS A 277 -4.40 34.18 15.79
CA LYS A 277 -4.62 32.79 16.25
C LYS A 277 -5.70 32.72 17.31
N GLN A 278 -5.71 33.65 18.26
CA GLN A 278 -6.72 33.73 19.31
C GLN A 278 -8.11 33.98 18.73
N ALA A 279 -8.23 34.89 17.76
CA ALA A 279 -9.49 35.15 17.07
C ALA A 279 -9.97 33.92 16.25
N LYS A 280 -9.06 33.20 15.58
CA LYS A 280 -9.39 31.96 14.85
C LYS A 280 -9.95 30.87 15.77
N ILE A 281 -9.32 30.68 16.93
CA ILE A 281 -9.75 29.68 17.92
C ILE A 281 -11.13 30.06 18.49
N ALA A 282 -11.33 31.33 18.86
CA ALA A 282 -12.61 31.81 19.38
C ALA A 282 -13.75 31.59 18.37
N ALA A 283 -13.56 31.98 17.10
CA ALA A 283 -14.57 31.78 16.05
C ALA A 283 -14.87 30.30 15.76
N ALA A 284 -13.88 29.40 15.91
CA ALA A 284 -14.09 27.96 15.75
C ALA A 284 -14.85 27.35 16.95
N MET A 285 -14.50 27.75 18.18
CA MET A 285 -15.15 27.27 19.39
C MET A 285 -16.61 27.72 19.47
N SER A 286 -16.92 28.99 19.20
CA SER A 286 -18.30 29.50 19.22
C SER A 286 -19.20 28.76 18.22
N ARG A 287 -18.71 28.51 16.99
CA ARG A 287 -19.46 27.74 15.97
C ARG A 287 -19.69 26.29 16.40
N ALA A 288 -18.68 25.65 16.99
CA ALA A 288 -18.80 24.29 17.48
C ALA A 288 -19.74 24.17 18.69
N GLN A 289 -19.89 25.24 19.48
CA GLN A 289 -20.84 25.31 20.59
C GLN A 289 -22.27 25.48 20.08
N LEU A 290 -22.51 26.41 19.14
CA LEU A 290 -23.80 26.58 18.49
C LEU A 290 -24.29 25.29 17.82
N ALA A 291 -23.46 24.65 17.00
CA ALA A 291 -23.83 23.42 16.31
C ALA A 291 -24.14 22.25 17.26
N ARG A 292 -23.46 22.19 18.42
CA ARG A 292 -23.75 21.19 19.46
C ARG A 292 -25.10 21.46 20.13
N SER A 293 -25.39 22.72 20.45
CA SER A 293 -26.66 23.13 21.06
C SER A 293 -27.85 22.96 20.10
N GLU A 294 -27.70 23.33 18.82
CA GLU A 294 -28.75 23.12 17.80
C GLU A 294 -29.08 21.62 17.65
N LYS A 295 -28.06 20.75 17.67
CA LYS A 295 -28.26 19.30 17.63
C LYS A 295 -28.89 18.74 18.91
N ALA A 296 -28.60 19.34 20.07
CA ALA A 296 -29.13 18.90 21.36
C ALA A 296 -30.61 19.29 21.56
N PHE A 297 -31.05 20.43 21.01
CA PHE A 297 -32.41 20.93 21.21
C PHE A 297 -33.42 20.45 20.16
N GLY A 298 -32.96 19.84 19.05
CA GLY A 298 -33.85 19.23 18.06
C GLY A 298 -34.66 20.25 17.25
N GLU A 299 -35.73 19.78 16.59
CA GLU A 299 -36.51 20.58 15.62
C GLU A 299 -37.53 21.54 16.28
N SER A 300 -37.83 21.34 17.57
CA SER A 300 -38.82 22.14 18.32
C SER A 300 -38.28 22.55 19.71
N PRO A 301 -37.32 23.49 19.77
CA PRO A 301 -36.77 24.00 21.02
C PRO A 301 -37.82 24.77 21.84
N THR A 302 -37.78 24.64 23.17
CA THR A 302 -38.58 25.45 24.10
C THR A 302 -38.18 26.93 24.05
N ASP A 303 -39.02 27.83 24.53
CA ASP A 303 -38.74 29.28 24.51
C ASP A 303 -37.40 29.64 25.19
N ASP A 304 -37.07 28.97 26.30
CA ASP A 304 -35.77 29.13 26.98
C ASP A 304 -34.59 28.61 26.13
N GLN A 305 -34.78 27.50 25.41
CA GLN A 305 -33.79 26.94 24.50
C GLN A 305 -33.61 27.82 23.25
N GLN A 306 -34.69 28.45 22.77
CA GLN A 306 -34.64 29.42 21.69
C GLN A 306 -33.84 30.67 22.08
N ALA A 307 -34.06 31.18 23.30
CA ALA A 307 -33.26 32.29 23.84
C ALA A 307 -31.76 31.91 23.93
N GLN A 308 -31.46 30.70 24.38
CA GLN A 308 -30.09 30.19 24.46
C GLN A 308 -29.41 30.04 23.08
N LEU A 309 -30.16 29.59 22.06
CA LEU A 309 -29.64 29.53 20.68
C LEU A 309 -29.40 30.93 20.10
N ALA A 310 -30.25 31.91 20.41
CA ALA A 310 -30.07 33.29 19.98
C ALA A 310 -28.78 33.91 20.56
N GLU A 311 -28.49 33.65 21.84
CA GLU A 311 -27.25 34.09 22.50
C GLU A 311 -26.00 33.45 21.86
N LEU A 312 -26.05 32.14 21.57
CA LEU A 312 -24.96 31.42 20.92
C LEU A 312 -24.72 31.91 19.48
N ARG A 313 -25.77 32.29 18.76
CA ARG A 313 -25.66 32.91 17.42
C ARG A 313 -24.98 34.28 17.51
N ALA A 314 -25.39 35.13 18.46
CA ALA A 314 -24.73 36.41 18.70
C ALA A 314 -23.24 36.26 19.07
N ALA A 315 -22.89 35.24 19.85
CA ALA A 315 -21.51 34.93 20.21
C ALA A 315 -20.67 34.45 19.01
N VAL A 316 -21.27 33.75 18.04
CA VAL A 316 -20.63 33.40 16.76
C VAL A 316 -20.34 34.65 15.94
N ASP A 317 -21.33 35.54 15.80
CA ASP A 317 -21.19 36.78 15.02
C ASP A 317 -20.11 37.69 15.59
N GLN A 318 -20.08 37.86 16.92
CA GLN A 318 -19.05 38.65 17.59
C GLN A 318 -17.64 38.06 17.42
N ALA A 319 -17.51 36.74 17.52
CA ALA A 319 -16.21 36.07 17.32
C ALA A 319 -15.73 36.17 15.86
N GLN A 320 -16.66 36.13 14.91
CA GLN A 320 -16.35 36.29 13.49
C GLN A 320 -15.94 37.72 13.15
N GLN A 321 -16.64 38.74 13.67
CA GLN A 321 -16.24 40.14 13.48
C GLN A 321 -14.82 40.43 14.01
N ARG A 322 -14.46 39.85 15.16
CA ARG A 322 -13.10 39.96 15.72
C ARG A 322 -12.06 39.29 14.82
N LEU A 323 -12.40 38.15 14.25
CA LEU A 323 -11.54 37.45 13.29
C LEU A 323 -11.33 38.27 12.02
N ASP A 324 -12.39 38.86 11.48
CA ASP A 324 -12.36 39.66 10.26
C ASP A 324 -11.53 40.94 10.48
N THR A 325 -11.67 41.58 11.64
CA THR A 325 -10.84 42.73 12.05
C THR A 325 -9.36 42.36 12.14
N CYS A 326 -9.03 41.18 12.68
CA CYS A 326 -7.65 40.70 12.79
C CYS A 326 -7.07 40.19 11.46
N GLN A 327 -7.90 39.76 10.51
CA GLN A 327 -7.45 39.28 9.20
C GLN A 327 -7.18 40.41 8.22
N GLY A 328 -7.72 41.60 8.47
CA GLY A 328 -7.77 42.67 7.47
C GLY A 328 -8.60 42.24 6.26
N THR A 329 -8.89 43.17 5.35
CA THR A 329 -9.55 42.82 4.09
C THR A 329 -8.66 41.84 3.32
N PRO A 330 -9.12 40.62 3.01
CA PRO A 330 -8.26 39.60 2.44
C PRO A 330 -7.80 40.02 1.05
N THR A 331 -6.51 40.32 0.91
CA THR A 331 -5.80 40.31 -0.38
C THR A 331 -5.42 38.86 -0.73
N ALA A 332 -6.43 38.00 -0.83
CA ALA A 332 -6.27 36.74 -1.55
C ALA A 332 -6.15 37.07 -3.06
N PRO A 333 -5.39 36.29 -3.85
CA PRO A 333 -5.46 36.44 -5.30
C PRO A 333 -6.92 36.22 -5.68
N VAL A 334 -7.54 37.25 -6.25
CA VAL A 334 -8.94 37.20 -6.69
C VAL A 334 -8.99 36.07 -7.70
N ALA A 335 -9.61 34.94 -7.31
CA ALA A 335 -9.96 33.89 -8.25
C ALA A 335 -10.69 34.58 -9.39
N SER A 336 -10.28 34.34 -10.63
CA SER A 336 -10.92 35.01 -11.77
C SER A 336 -12.43 34.77 -11.70
N GLU A 337 -13.23 35.69 -12.22
CA GLU A 337 -14.70 35.55 -12.19
C GLU A 337 -15.15 34.17 -12.73
N GLY A 338 -14.41 33.62 -13.71
CA GLY A 338 -14.58 32.26 -14.21
C GLY A 338 -14.26 31.15 -13.21
N GLU A 339 -13.23 31.28 -12.38
CA GLU A 339 -12.92 30.32 -11.31
C GLU A 339 -13.96 30.33 -10.18
N ALA A 340 -14.49 31.50 -9.84
CA ALA A 340 -15.55 31.62 -8.85
C ALA A 340 -16.85 30.96 -9.35
N ARG A 341 -17.23 31.21 -10.61
CA ARG A 341 -18.38 30.58 -11.27
C ARG A 341 -18.21 29.06 -11.36
N LEU A 342 -17.03 28.57 -11.74
CA LEU A 342 -16.72 27.14 -11.79
C LEU A 342 -16.88 26.47 -10.41
N LYS A 343 -16.38 27.12 -9.35
CA LYS A 343 -16.51 26.61 -7.99
C LYS A 343 -17.97 26.57 -7.54
N GLN A 344 -18.74 27.61 -7.85
CA GLN A 344 -20.17 27.68 -7.53
C GLN A 344 -20.97 26.58 -8.26
N ALA A 345 -20.69 26.34 -9.54
CA ALA A 345 -21.33 25.28 -10.33
C ALA A 345 -21.02 23.88 -9.79
N LYS A 346 -19.77 23.62 -9.35
CA LYS A 346 -19.39 22.34 -8.70
C LYS A 346 -20.15 22.10 -7.40
N ILE A 347 -20.33 23.14 -6.58
CA ILE A 347 -21.09 23.05 -5.32
C ILE A 347 -22.58 22.78 -5.62
N ALA A 348 -23.15 23.47 -6.60
CA ALA A 348 -24.54 23.27 -7.01
C ALA A 348 -24.78 21.83 -7.49
N LEU A 349 -23.89 21.29 -8.33
CA LEU A 349 -23.97 19.91 -8.81
C LEU A 349 -23.93 18.90 -7.66
N ALA A 350 -22.98 19.06 -6.73
CA ALA A 350 -22.87 18.19 -5.56
C ALA A 350 -24.14 18.24 -4.68
N SER A 351 -24.72 19.43 -4.50
CA SER A 351 -25.97 19.62 -3.77
C SER A 351 -27.15 18.90 -4.44
N GLN A 352 -27.31 19.02 -5.76
CA GLN A 352 -28.41 18.36 -6.48
C GLN A 352 -28.27 16.83 -6.48
N ARG A 353 -27.04 16.31 -6.62
CA ARG A 353 -26.78 14.86 -6.47
C ARG A 353 -27.16 14.35 -5.08
N ALA A 354 -26.84 15.10 -4.03
CA ALA A 354 -27.19 14.72 -2.66
C ALA A 354 -28.71 14.76 -2.44
N LYS A 355 -29.42 15.75 -2.98
CA LYS A 355 -30.88 15.85 -2.90
C LYS A 355 -31.57 14.70 -3.63
N LEU A 356 -31.16 14.37 -4.86
CA LEU A 356 -31.73 13.25 -5.62
C LEU A 356 -31.51 11.92 -4.88
N LYS A 357 -30.29 11.66 -4.41
CA LYS A 357 -29.98 10.44 -3.65
C LYS A 357 -30.80 10.33 -2.35
N SER A 358 -30.97 11.45 -1.63
CA SER A 358 -31.81 11.50 -0.43
C SER A 358 -33.28 11.21 -0.75
N ALA A 359 -33.79 11.78 -1.85
CA ALA A 359 -35.15 11.56 -2.34
C ALA A 359 -35.41 10.10 -2.74
N GLU A 360 -34.47 9.45 -3.41
CA GLU A 360 -34.53 8.04 -3.75
C GLU A 360 -34.55 7.15 -2.50
N GLN A 361 -33.72 7.47 -1.49
CA GLN A 361 -33.63 6.71 -0.25
C GLN A 361 -34.89 6.80 0.61
N ARG A 362 -35.61 7.92 0.57
CA ARG A 362 -36.88 8.11 1.30
C ARG A 362 -38.11 7.66 0.52
N GLY A 363 -37.95 7.11 -0.69
CA GLY A 363 -39.07 6.66 -1.53
C GLY A 363 -39.98 7.81 -2.00
N ALA A 364 -39.38 8.93 -2.43
CA ALA A 364 -40.11 10.06 -3.02
C ALA A 364 -40.98 9.64 -4.20
N ASN A 365 -42.06 10.40 -4.47
CA ASN A 365 -42.92 10.16 -5.62
C ASN A 365 -42.22 10.51 -6.95
N GLU A 366 -42.72 9.97 -8.06
CA GLU A 366 -42.07 10.10 -9.37
C GLU A 366 -42.03 11.56 -9.86
N ASP A 367 -43.00 12.40 -9.48
CA ASP A 367 -43.02 13.83 -9.81
C ASP A 367 -41.88 14.61 -9.13
N GLU A 368 -41.56 14.27 -7.88
CA GLU A 368 -40.43 14.87 -7.17
C GLU A 368 -39.09 14.36 -7.72
N LEU A 369 -39.00 13.05 -8.03
CA LEU A 369 -37.79 12.47 -8.63
C LEU A 369 -37.51 13.04 -10.01
N THR A 370 -38.52 13.21 -10.85
CA THR A 370 -38.38 13.84 -12.18
C THR A 370 -37.91 15.30 -12.06
N THR A 371 -38.47 16.06 -11.12
CA THR A 371 -38.02 17.43 -10.83
C THR A 371 -36.55 17.48 -10.39
N LEU A 372 -36.13 16.58 -9.50
CA LEU A 372 -34.75 16.53 -9.02
C LEU A 372 -33.76 16.04 -10.08
N ARG A 373 -34.18 15.13 -10.98
CA ARG A 373 -33.39 14.70 -12.14
C ARG A 373 -33.20 15.86 -13.12
N GLN A 374 -34.24 16.66 -13.37
CA GLN A 374 -34.12 17.86 -14.21
C GLN A 374 -33.16 18.88 -13.58
N ALA A 375 -33.31 19.17 -12.28
CA ALA A 375 -32.42 20.08 -11.57
C ALA A 375 -30.95 19.61 -11.54
N LEU A 376 -30.73 18.29 -11.53
CA LEU A 376 -29.39 17.70 -11.67
C LEU A 376 -28.83 17.94 -13.08
N SER A 377 -29.64 17.70 -14.11
CA SER A 377 -29.25 17.94 -15.51
C SER A 377 -28.90 19.41 -15.77
N ASP A 378 -29.70 20.34 -15.24
CA ASP A 378 -29.44 21.78 -15.36
C ASP A 378 -28.14 22.18 -14.64
N ALA A 379 -27.84 21.58 -13.48
CA ALA A 379 -26.60 21.81 -12.75
C ALA A 379 -25.37 21.22 -13.47
N GLU A 380 -25.53 20.11 -14.20
CA GLU A 380 -24.48 19.54 -15.06
C GLU A 380 -24.20 20.45 -16.27
N ALA A 381 -25.25 20.96 -16.92
CA ALA A 381 -25.11 21.94 -18.00
C ALA A 381 -24.44 23.24 -17.53
N ALA A 382 -24.80 23.75 -16.35
CA ALA A 382 -24.19 24.92 -15.75
C ALA A 382 -22.71 24.70 -15.39
N LEU A 383 -22.33 23.48 -14.97
CA LEU A 383 -20.94 23.13 -14.73
C LEU A 383 -20.13 23.15 -16.03
N HIS A 384 -20.64 22.54 -17.09
CA HIS A 384 -19.97 22.55 -18.40
C HIS A 384 -19.77 23.98 -18.93
N ALA A 385 -20.82 24.81 -18.88
CA ALA A 385 -20.71 26.22 -19.29
C ALA A 385 -19.69 27.00 -18.42
N ALA A 386 -19.61 26.69 -17.12
CA ALA A 386 -18.64 27.32 -16.23
C ALA A 386 -17.21 26.79 -16.43
N GLU A 387 -17.03 25.54 -16.85
CA GLU A 387 -15.74 24.95 -17.23
C GLU A 387 -15.19 25.63 -18.49
N ASP A 388 -16.02 25.75 -19.53
CA ASP A 388 -15.69 26.44 -20.78
C ASP A 388 -15.32 27.91 -20.55
N ALA A 389 -16.07 28.59 -19.67
CA ALA A 389 -15.82 29.99 -19.32
C ALA A 389 -14.66 30.20 -18.31
N SER A 390 -14.11 29.14 -17.70
CA SER A 390 -13.10 29.26 -16.64
C SER A 390 -11.70 29.58 -17.15
N GLY A 391 -11.44 29.41 -18.45
CA GLY A 391 -10.11 29.57 -19.05
C GLY A 391 -9.07 28.53 -18.59
N LYS A 392 -9.46 27.54 -17.79
CA LYS A 392 -8.60 26.41 -17.41
C LYS A 392 -8.65 25.35 -18.49
N GLN A 393 -7.50 25.00 -19.06
CA GLN A 393 -7.43 23.84 -19.93
C GLN A 393 -7.79 22.57 -19.13
N PRO A 394 -8.66 21.70 -19.67
CA PRO A 394 -8.95 20.43 -19.04
C PRO A 394 -7.66 19.61 -18.92
N PRO A 395 -7.48 18.86 -17.82
CA PRO A 395 -6.32 17.99 -17.69
C PRO A 395 -6.28 17.01 -18.86
N ASN A 396 -5.10 16.85 -19.46
CA ASN A 396 -4.89 15.90 -20.55
C ASN A 396 -4.94 14.46 -20.00
N LEU A 397 -6.15 13.92 -19.92
CA LEU A 397 -6.41 12.55 -19.50
C LEU A 397 -6.21 11.62 -20.70
N GLN A 398 -5.01 11.04 -20.83
CA GLN A 398 -4.80 9.92 -21.74
C GLN A 398 -5.53 8.69 -21.20
N ARG A 399 -6.71 8.39 -21.75
CA ARG A 399 -7.36 7.09 -21.57
C ARG A 399 -6.55 6.03 -22.33
N ILE A 400 -5.88 5.17 -21.58
CA ILE A 400 -5.37 3.90 -22.09
C ILE A 400 -6.53 2.91 -21.96
N ASP A 401 -7.33 2.76 -23.02
CA ASP A 401 -8.46 1.84 -23.02
C ASP A 401 -7.95 0.39 -22.90
N LYS A 402 -8.12 -0.20 -21.71
CA LYS A 402 -8.29 -1.65 -21.65
C LYS A 402 -9.62 -1.93 -22.33
N ARG A 403 -9.57 -2.64 -23.47
CA ARG A 403 -10.73 -3.11 -24.23
C ARG A 403 -11.86 -3.54 -23.26
N PRO A 404 -13.08 -2.99 -23.36
CA PRO A 404 -14.16 -3.39 -22.48
C PRO A 404 -14.39 -4.90 -22.64
N VAL A 405 -14.29 -5.64 -21.54
CA VAL A 405 -14.59 -7.07 -21.54
C VAL A 405 -16.08 -7.20 -21.76
N ASP A 406 -16.47 -7.80 -22.88
CA ASP A 406 -17.86 -8.09 -23.22
C ASP A 406 -18.57 -8.75 -22.02
N PRO A 407 -19.77 -8.27 -21.62
CA PRO A 407 -20.52 -8.83 -20.49
C PRO A 407 -20.72 -10.35 -20.60
N ALA A 408 -20.87 -10.91 -21.80
CA ALA A 408 -20.97 -12.34 -22.03
C ALA A 408 -19.65 -13.07 -21.73
N VAL A 409 -18.52 -12.50 -22.14
CA VAL A 409 -17.17 -13.03 -21.80
C VAL A 409 -16.96 -12.98 -20.28
N ARG A 410 -17.41 -11.92 -19.62
CA ARG A 410 -17.34 -11.82 -18.15
C ARG A 410 -18.18 -12.91 -17.49
N ALA A 411 -19.42 -13.11 -17.93
CA ALA A 411 -20.30 -14.15 -17.41
C ALA A 411 -19.71 -15.55 -17.58
N LEU A 412 -19.16 -15.86 -18.76
CA LEU A 412 -18.54 -17.16 -19.05
C LEU A 412 -17.28 -17.40 -18.20
N LYS A 413 -16.44 -16.39 -18.01
CA LYS A 413 -15.28 -16.48 -17.10
C LYS A 413 -15.70 -16.67 -15.64
N THR A 414 -16.79 -16.03 -15.23
CA THR A 414 -17.37 -16.21 -13.90
C THR A 414 -17.89 -17.64 -13.71
N GLU A 415 -18.68 -18.17 -14.66
CA GLU A 415 -19.16 -19.56 -14.59
C GLU A 415 -18.02 -20.58 -14.57
N LEU A 416 -16.98 -20.39 -15.38
CA LEU A 416 -15.80 -21.25 -15.36
C LEU A 416 -15.13 -21.27 -13.97
N ALA A 417 -14.98 -20.10 -13.34
CA ALA A 417 -14.39 -19.99 -12.01
C ALA A 417 -15.23 -20.71 -10.94
N TYR A 418 -16.56 -20.56 -10.98
CA TYR A 418 -17.46 -21.24 -10.06
C TYR A 418 -17.46 -22.77 -10.28
N ALA A 419 -17.49 -23.23 -11.52
CA ALA A 419 -17.45 -24.66 -11.83
C ALA A 419 -16.13 -25.33 -11.37
N ARG A 420 -14.99 -24.64 -11.53
CA ARG A 420 -13.68 -25.11 -11.01
C ARG A 420 -13.66 -25.18 -9.48
N ALA A 421 -14.19 -24.15 -8.82
CA ALA A 421 -14.26 -24.11 -7.36
C ALA A 421 -15.14 -25.23 -6.79
N ASP A 422 -16.26 -25.54 -7.44
CA ASP A 422 -17.17 -26.62 -7.05
C ASP A 422 -16.49 -27.99 -7.16
N VAL A 423 -15.81 -28.29 -8.29
CA VAL A 423 -15.05 -29.55 -8.44
C VAL A 423 -13.97 -29.67 -7.36
N SER A 424 -13.15 -28.63 -7.17
CA SER A 424 -12.10 -28.61 -6.15
C SER A 424 -12.64 -28.79 -4.73
N LYS A 425 -13.83 -28.25 -4.44
CA LYS A 425 -14.48 -28.39 -3.13
C LYS A 425 -14.98 -29.81 -2.91
N LEU A 426 -15.54 -30.44 -3.94
CA LEU A 426 -16.10 -31.80 -3.87
C LEU A 426 -14.98 -32.85 -3.79
N GLU A 427 -13.87 -32.67 -4.50
CA GLU A 427 -12.71 -33.57 -4.46
C GLU A 427 -12.00 -33.61 -3.10
N ARG A 428 -12.17 -32.57 -2.27
CA ARG A 428 -11.62 -32.50 -0.90
C ARG A 428 -12.52 -33.15 0.15
N GLN A 429 -13.72 -33.60 -0.20
CA GLN A 429 -14.63 -34.26 0.74
C GLN A 429 -14.36 -35.78 0.78
N PRO A 430 -14.12 -36.36 1.98
CA PRO A 430 -13.71 -37.76 2.11
C PRO A 430 -14.81 -38.77 1.72
N ASP A 431 -16.09 -38.40 1.80
CA ASP A 431 -17.25 -39.28 1.55
C ASP A 431 -18.17 -38.74 0.45
N ILE A 432 -17.62 -38.13 -0.60
CA ILE A 432 -18.44 -37.55 -1.67
C ILE A 432 -19.08 -38.62 -2.55
N ASP A 433 -20.37 -38.44 -2.87
CA ASP A 433 -21.06 -39.25 -3.87
C ASP A 433 -20.38 -39.09 -5.24
N PRO A 434 -19.87 -40.19 -5.86
CA PRO A 434 -19.24 -40.15 -7.17
C PRO A 434 -20.13 -39.53 -8.27
N ALA A 435 -21.46 -39.64 -8.16
CA ALA A 435 -22.39 -39.04 -9.10
C ALA A 435 -22.38 -37.51 -9.03
N VAL A 436 -22.27 -36.94 -7.83
CA VAL A 436 -22.20 -35.49 -7.59
C VAL A 436 -20.89 -34.93 -8.11
N LEU A 437 -19.78 -35.63 -7.88
CA LEU A 437 -18.48 -35.24 -8.42
C LEU A 437 -18.45 -35.32 -9.97
N ALA A 438 -19.05 -36.35 -10.55
CA ALA A 438 -19.18 -36.48 -12.00
C ALA A 438 -20.01 -35.33 -12.61
N GLN A 439 -21.11 -34.95 -11.96
CA GLN A 439 -21.94 -33.82 -12.40
C GLN A 439 -21.20 -32.49 -12.35
N ALA A 440 -20.40 -32.24 -11.31
CA ALA A 440 -19.58 -31.03 -11.20
C ALA A 440 -18.49 -30.97 -12.29
N ARG A 441 -17.87 -32.12 -12.61
CA ARG A 441 -16.89 -32.23 -13.72
C ARG A 441 -17.53 -31.99 -15.08
N ASP A 442 -18.76 -32.46 -15.31
CA ASP A 442 -19.49 -32.16 -16.56
C ASP A 442 -19.84 -30.67 -16.68
N ARG A 443 -20.24 -30.02 -15.57
CA ARG A 443 -20.45 -28.56 -15.55
C ARG A 443 -19.17 -27.78 -15.89
N LEU A 444 -18.03 -28.21 -15.35
CA LEU A 444 -16.72 -27.62 -15.68
C LEU A 444 -16.41 -27.76 -17.18
N ALA A 445 -16.55 -28.98 -17.72
CA ALA A 445 -16.30 -29.23 -19.14
C ALA A 445 -17.23 -28.44 -20.08
N LYS A 446 -18.45 -28.12 -19.65
CA LYS A 446 -19.38 -27.25 -20.37
C LYS A 446 -18.94 -25.78 -20.32
N ALA A 447 -18.52 -25.28 -19.17
CA ALA A 447 -18.02 -23.91 -19.03
C ALA A 447 -16.72 -23.67 -19.81
N GLU A 448 -15.84 -24.68 -19.88
CA GLU A 448 -14.60 -24.62 -20.66
C GLU A 448 -14.88 -24.57 -22.17
N ARG A 449 -15.80 -25.41 -22.67
CA ARG A 449 -16.23 -25.36 -24.08
C ARG A 449 -16.86 -24.03 -24.44
N ALA A 450 -17.77 -23.52 -23.61
CA ALA A 450 -18.45 -22.25 -23.87
C ALA A 450 -17.49 -21.05 -23.90
N LEU A 451 -16.41 -21.06 -23.12
CA LEU A 451 -15.37 -20.03 -23.18
C LEU A 451 -14.45 -20.19 -24.40
N ALA A 452 -14.19 -21.42 -24.83
CA ALA A 452 -13.36 -21.73 -25.99
C ALA A 452 -14.03 -21.43 -27.35
N GLU A 453 -15.37 -21.44 -27.39
CA GLU A 453 -16.17 -21.12 -28.58
C GLU A 453 -16.35 -19.60 -28.81
N LEU A 454 -15.81 -18.74 -27.94
CA LEU A 454 -15.84 -17.29 -28.14
C LEU A 454 -14.79 -16.84 -29.19
N PRO A 455 -15.18 -15.96 -30.13
CA PRO A 455 -14.31 -15.50 -31.22
C PRO A 455 -13.19 -14.54 -30.80
#